data_AF-A0A7X8AU05-F1
#
_entry.id   AF-A0A7X8AU05-F1
#
_cell.length_a   1.000
_cell.length_b   1.000
_cell.length_c   1.000
_cell.angle_alpha   90.00
_cell.angle_beta   90.00
_cell.angle_gamma   90.00
#
_symmetry.space_group_name_H-M   'P 1'
#
loop_
_entity.id
_entity.type
_entity.pdbx_description
1 polymer ?
#
loop_
_entity_poly.entity_id
_entity_poly.type
_entity_poly.pdbx_seq_one_letter_code
_entity_poly.pdbx_strand_id
1 'polypeptide(L)'
;MFKKNVLYFLIITLLLFNLFSLNVAAIDSGDLDGYDEEVVEAMAVNKSFDSFESKAYILIDAATGQVLCEKNPHEKLPIASVTKIMSMLLIMEAIDSGKIKLDDIVTASEYASGMGGSQAYIEPGEQYSVKDALKAVALHSSNDVTVSLAELINGSEEAFVVIMNEKAKELGMKNTHFLDCTGLTDEGHYSTAYDVALMSRELVTKHPMILEYTSIWMDSFRGGEFELTNTNKLVRFYNGADGLKTGFTRAAGHCLSATATRNNMRLISVVLGGADSNSRFAQSRKLLDHGFANYESKKVNEKGGEVREVVIKKGLENIAKAVYADDLSLLLSRGQKDKVKREIRVMKSIAAPVKKGQKIGEVIYKVDEKEIGRIDLVCDRDIEKASFTKMFKKLFVNWYNIGRSVE
;
A
#
# COMPACT_ATOMS: atom_id res chain seq x y z
N MET A 1 -44.80 44.41 -51.33
CA MET A 1 -43.87 43.25 -51.28
C MET A 1 -42.95 43.27 -50.06
N PHE A 2 -42.18 44.34 -49.79
CA PHE A 2 -41.14 44.38 -48.74
C PHE A 2 -41.46 43.73 -47.38
N LYS A 3 -42.62 44.02 -46.76
CA LYS A 3 -42.95 43.50 -45.41
C LYS A 3 -43.02 41.97 -45.29
N LYS A 4 -43.39 41.25 -46.35
CA LYS A 4 -43.40 39.76 -46.31
C LYS A 4 -41.98 39.20 -46.29
N ASN A 5 -41.07 39.76 -47.07
CA ASN A 5 -39.69 39.26 -47.19
C ASN A 5 -38.90 39.47 -45.90
N VAL A 6 -39.11 40.59 -45.19
CA VAL A 6 -38.52 40.83 -43.86
C VAL A 6 -39.01 39.82 -42.83
N LEU A 7 -40.30 39.46 -42.85
CA LEU A 7 -40.86 38.46 -41.93
C LEU A 7 -40.30 37.05 -42.20
N TYR A 8 -40.18 36.64 -43.48
CA TYR A 8 -39.51 35.39 -43.84
C TYR A 8 -38.04 35.38 -43.42
N PHE A 9 -37.32 36.50 -43.60
CA PHE A 9 -35.92 36.60 -43.17
C PHE A 9 -35.81 36.42 -41.64
N LEU A 10 -36.63 37.12 -40.85
CA LEU A 10 -36.65 36.99 -39.38
C LEU A 10 -36.99 35.56 -38.92
N ILE A 11 -37.96 34.90 -39.54
CA ILE A 11 -38.33 33.50 -39.23
C ILE A 11 -37.18 32.55 -39.56
N ILE A 12 -36.51 32.74 -40.71
CA ILE A 12 -35.33 31.94 -41.08
C ILE A 12 -34.17 32.21 -40.11
N THR A 13 -33.93 33.46 -39.70
CA THR A 13 -32.89 33.77 -38.71
C THR A 13 -33.18 33.15 -37.35
N LEU A 14 -34.44 33.15 -36.89
CA LEU A 14 -34.87 32.49 -35.64
C LEU A 14 -34.78 30.95 -35.70
N LEU A 15 -35.08 30.35 -36.85
CA LEU A 15 -34.90 28.91 -37.08
C LEU A 15 -33.42 28.53 -37.15
N LEU A 16 -32.58 29.34 -37.79
CA LEU A 16 -31.13 29.15 -37.82
C LEU A 16 -30.50 29.35 -36.44
N PHE A 17 -30.98 30.29 -35.64
CA PHE A 17 -30.54 30.44 -34.24
C PHE A 17 -30.89 29.19 -33.42
N ASN A 18 -32.10 28.63 -33.58
CA ASN A 18 -32.47 27.37 -32.90
C ASN A 18 -31.70 26.13 -33.41
N LEU A 19 -31.21 26.15 -34.66
CA LEU A 19 -30.32 25.11 -35.19
C LEU A 19 -28.86 25.29 -34.74
N PHE A 20 -28.46 26.50 -34.34
CA PHE A 20 -27.16 26.79 -33.71
C PHE A 20 -27.19 26.80 -32.18
N SER A 21 -28.36 26.68 -31.56
CA SER A 21 -28.54 26.17 -30.20
C SER A 21 -28.22 24.66 -30.12
N LEU A 22 -27.09 24.25 -30.72
CA LEU A 22 -26.42 23.03 -30.31
C LEU A 22 -26.19 23.13 -28.82
N ASN A 23 -26.58 22.09 -28.09
CA ASN A 23 -26.31 22.00 -26.67
C ASN A 23 -24.80 22.18 -26.45
N VAL A 24 -24.41 23.36 -25.95
CA VAL A 24 -23.36 23.41 -24.94
C VAL A 24 -23.98 22.78 -23.70
N ALA A 25 -24.12 21.45 -23.75
CA ALA A 25 -24.04 20.67 -22.54
C ALA A 25 -22.74 21.14 -21.90
N ALA A 26 -22.83 21.62 -20.66
CA ALA A 26 -21.64 21.73 -19.84
C ALA A 26 -20.95 20.37 -19.95
N ILE A 27 -19.71 20.37 -20.43
CA ILE A 27 -18.88 19.16 -20.34
C ILE A 27 -18.66 18.99 -18.86
N ASP A 28 -19.49 18.13 -18.27
CA ASP A 28 -19.33 17.68 -16.91
C ASP A 28 -17.92 17.08 -16.81
N SER A 29 -17.06 17.73 -16.03
CA SER A 29 -15.68 17.32 -15.81
C SER A 29 -15.59 16.02 -15.01
N GLY A 30 -16.73 15.44 -14.60
CA GLY A 30 -16.84 14.18 -13.86
C GLY A 30 -16.43 12.90 -14.60
N ASP A 31 -16.30 12.88 -15.93
CA ASP A 31 -16.18 11.62 -16.70
C ASP A 31 -14.94 11.48 -17.61
N LEU A 32 -13.80 12.06 -17.21
CA LEU A 32 -12.51 11.93 -17.93
C LEU A 32 -11.89 10.51 -17.92
N ASP A 33 -12.57 9.52 -17.35
CA ASP A 33 -12.07 8.13 -17.24
C ASP A 33 -13.17 7.09 -17.54
N GLY A 34 -14.35 7.49 -18.06
CA GLY A 34 -15.39 6.61 -18.62
C GLY A 34 -15.81 5.42 -17.74
N TYR A 35 -15.93 5.64 -16.42
CA TYR A 35 -16.19 4.55 -15.46
C TYR A 35 -17.69 4.25 -15.36
N ASP A 36 -18.06 3.01 -15.65
CA ASP A 36 -19.44 2.51 -15.53
C ASP A 36 -19.47 1.32 -14.56
N GLU A 37 -20.20 1.46 -13.45
CA GLU A 37 -20.29 0.45 -12.38
C GLU A 37 -20.96 -0.84 -12.88
N GLU A 38 -22.05 -0.75 -13.65
CA GLU A 38 -22.78 -1.92 -14.16
C GLU A 38 -21.93 -2.71 -15.16
N VAL A 39 -21.23 -2.00 -16.06
CA VAL A 39 -20.28 -2.61 -17.00
C VAL A 39 -19.11 -3.27 -16.25
N VAL A 40 -18.56 -2.60 -15.24
CA VAL A 40 -17.45 -3.13 -14.43
C VAL A 40 -17.86 -4.39 -13.66
N GLU A 41 -19.04 -4.41 -13.04
CA GLU A 41 -19.57 -5.60 -12.37
C GLU A 41 -19.84 -6.74 -13.37
N ALA A 42 -20.49 -6.45 -14.51
CA ALA A 42 -20.79 -7.43 -15.53
C ALA A 42 -19.52 -8.07 -16.13
N MET A 43 -18.47 -7.28 -16.37
CA MET A 43 -17.15 -7.78 -16.79
C MET A 43 -16.50 -8.62 -15.69
N ALA A 44 -16.49 -8.13 -14.44
CA ALA A 44 -15.87 -8.81 -13.30
C ALA A 44 -16.51 -10.18 -13.02
N VAL A 45 -17.83 -10.33 -13.22
CA VAL A 45 -18.50 -11.64 -13.12
C VAL A 45 -18.11 -12.54 -14.31
N ASN A 46 -18.36 -12.09 -15.54
CA ASN A 46 -18.42 -13.01 -16.69
C ASN A 46 -17.07 -13.44 -17.29
N LYS A 47 -15.97 -12.66 -17.14
CA LYS A 47 -14.82 -12.81 -18.08
C LYS A 47 -13.87 -14.02 -17.96
N SER A 48 -13.59 -14.57 -16.77
CA SER A 48 -12.29 -15.20 -16.41
C SER A 48 -11.16 -14.15 -16.17
N PHE A 49 -9.90 -14.55 -15.90
CA PHE A 49 -8.77 -13.61 -15.71
C PHE A 49 -8.04 -13.28 -17.01
N ASP A 50 -7.72 -14.30 -17.80
CA ASP A 50 -6.83 -14.14 -18.96
C ASP A 50 -7.53 -13.52 -20.18
N SER A 51 -8.86 -13.39 -20.15
CA SER A 51 -9.64 -12.70 -21.19
C SER A 51 -9.70 -11.17 -21.01
N PHE A 52 -9.12 -10.63 -19.94
CA PHE A 52 -8.85 -9.19 -19.83
C PHE A 52 -7.61 -8.83 -20.66
N GLU A 53 -7.73 -7.78 -21.47
CA GLU A 53 -6.66 -7.29 -22.36
C GLU A 53 -5.63 -6.44 -21.59
N SER A 54 -5.20 -6.93 -20.43
CA SER A 54 -4.05 -6.42 -19.69
C SER A 54 -2.76 -7.10 -20.13
N LYS A 55 -1.67 -6.33 -20.24
CA LYS A 55 -0.32 -6.88 -20.46
C LYS A 55 0.12 -7.77 -19.29
N ALA A 56 0.04 -7.25 -18.05
CA ALA A 56 0.44 -7.97 -16.85
C ALA A 56 -0.54 -7.75 -15.68
N TYR A 57 -0.62 -8.74 -14.77
CA TYR A 57 -1.29 -8.58 -13.48
C TYR A 57 -0.66 -9.45 -12.39
N ILE A 58 -0.91 -9.10 -11.12
CA ILE A 58 -0.60 -9.92 -9.95
C ILE A 58 -1.60 -9.67 -8.82
N LEU A 59 -1.89 -10.70 -8.03
CA LEU A 59 -2.60 -10.62 -6.76
C LEU A 59 -1.71 -11.20 -5.65
N ILE A 60 -1.49 -10.43 -4.59
CA ILE A 60 -0.75 -10.88 -3.39
C ILE A 60 -1.55 -10.67 -2.11
N ASP A 61 -1.26 -11.48 -1.09
CA ASP A 61 -1.58 -11.16 0.30
C ASP A 61 -0.54 -10.20 0.89
N ALA A 62 -0.99 -9.10 1.49
CA ALA A 62 -0.10 -8.06 1.98
C ALA A 62 0.69 -8.48 3.22
N ALA A 63 0.15 -9.35 4.09
CA ALA A 63 0.87 -9.78 5.29
C ALA A 63 2.07 -10.66 4.93
N THR A 64 1.80 -11.75 4.22
CA THR A 64 2.81 -12.78 3.87
C THR A 64 3.65 -12.43 2.65
N GLY A 65 3.15 -11.58 1.74
CA GLY A 65 3.75 -11.37 0.42
C GLY A 65 3.52 -12.56 -0.54
N GLN A 66 2.67 -13.53 -0.18
CA GLN A 66 2.38 -14.68 -1.02
C GLN A 66 1.61 -14.26 -2.27
N VAL A 67 2.11 -14.67 -3.44
CA VAL A 67 1.40 -14.56 -4.72
C VAL A 67 0.26 -15.58 -4.79
N LEU A 68 -0.92 -15.11 -5.20
CA LEU A 68 -2.14 -15.91 -5.34
C LEU A 68 -2.46 -16.24 -6.79
N CYS A 69 -2.31 -15.26 -7.69
CA CYS A 69 -2.35 -15.46 -9.14
C CYS A 69 -1.62 -14.31 -9.85
N GLU A 70 -1.11 -14.58 -11.05
CA GLU A 70 -0.30 -13.64 -11.83
C GLU A 70 -0.32 -13.95 -13.33
N LYS A 71 -0.02 -12.92 -14.13
CA LYS A 71 0.25 -13.00 -15.58
C LYS A 71 1.37 -12.02 -15.89
N ASN A 72 2.42 -12.48 -16.55
CA ASN A 72 3.60 -11.67 -16.91
C ASN A 72 4.15 -10.79 -15.75
N PRO A 73 4.29 -11.33 -14.51
CA PRO A 73 4.56 -10.54 -13.30
C PRO A 73 5.83 -9.70 -13.37
N HIS A 74 6.82 -10.12 -14.16
CA HIS A 74 8.12 -9.49 -14.32
C HIS A 74 8.32 -8.81 -15.70
N GLU A 75 7.25 -8.63 -16.49
CA GLU A 75 7.33 -7.88 -17.74
C GLU A 75 7.54 -6.38 -17.45
N LYS A 76 8.57 -5.80 -18.06
CA LYS A 76 8.93 -4.38 -17.91
C LYS A 76 7.97 -3.52 -18.69
N LEU A 77 7.18 -2.71 -17.98
CA LEU A 77 6.14 -1.86 -18.55
C LEU A 77 6.25 -0.43 -17.99
N PRO A 78 5.93 0.61 -18.78
CA PRO A 78 5.66 1.94 -18.23
C PRO A 78 4.41 1.85 -17.35
N ILE A 79 4.47 2.45 -16.15
CA ILE A 79 3.42 2.32 -15.13
C ILE A 79 2.62 3.61 -14.91
N ALA A 80 2.97 4.70 -15.60
CA ALA A 80 2.35 6.01 -15.45
C ALA A 80 2.27 6.45 -13.97
N SER A 81 1.21 7.15 -13.56
CA SER A 81 1.03 7.64 -12.17
C SER A 81 0.99 6.57 -11.06
N VAL A 82 1.05 5.27 -11.37
CA VAL A 82 1.34 4.23 -10.36
C VAL A 82 2.73 4.44 -9.72
N THR A 83 3.66 5.10 -10.42
CA THR A 83 4.95 5.59 -9.89
C THR A 83 4.81 6.34 -8.56
N LYS A 84 3.72 7.11 -8.39
CA LYS A 84 3.48 7.89 -7.16
C LYS A 84 3.32 7.03 -5.90
N ILE A 85 3.17 5.71 -6.01
CA ILE A 85 3.25 4.80 -4.85
C ILE A 85 4.66 4.83 -4.23
N MET A 86 5.72 4.86 -5.04
CA MET A 86 7.09 5.04 -4.54
C MET A 86 7.27 6.43 -3.91
N SER A 87 6.69 7.46 -4.54
CA SER A 87 6.77 8.83 -4.01
C SER A 87 6.04 8.95 -2.68
N MET A 88 4.81 8.42 -2.56
CA MET A 88 4.06 8.35 -1.30
C MET A 88 4.77 7.51 -0.23
N LEU A 89 5.46 6.43 -0.62
CA LEU A 89 6.32 5.66 0.30
C LEU A 89 7.45 6.52 0.89
N LEU A 90 8.21 7.24 0.05
CA LEU A 90 9.29 8.10 0.54
C LEU A 90 8.78 9.32 1.34
N ILE A 91 7.62 9.87 0.97
CA ILE A 91 6.95 10.92 1.76
C ILE A 91 6.58 10.39 3.16
N MET A 92 6.01 9.18 3.22
CA MET A 92 5.66 8.55 4.50
C MET A 92 6.88 8.17 5.34
N GLU A 93 7.96 7.66 4.74
CA GLU A 93 9.24 7.44 5.44
C GLU A 93 9.81 8.76 6.00
N ALA A 94 9.67 9.87 5.28
CA ALA A 94 10.08 11.19 5.76
C ALA A 94 9.21 11.71 6.92
N ILE A 95 7.91 11.38 6.95
CA ILE A 95 7.01 11.70 8.07
C ILE A 95 7.32 10.83 9.28
N ASP A 96 7.41 9.50 9.11
CA ASP A 96 7.63 8.55 10.20
C ASP A 96 9.00 8.69 10.87
N SER A 97 10.01 9.15 10.12
CA SER A 97 11.33 9.51 10.67
C SER A 97 11.37 10.91 11.30
N GLY A 98 10.30 11.70 11.18
CA GLY A 98 10.23 13.08 11.67
C GLY A 98 11.09 14.08 10.88
N LYS A 99 11.49 13.73 9.64
CA LYS A 99 12.21 14.61 8.72
C LYS A 99 11.32 15.75 8.21
N ILE A 100 10.04 15.46 8.01
CA ILE A 100 8.95 16.43 7.78
C ILE A 100 7.75 16.05 8.64
N LYS A 101 6.76 16.96 8.72
CA LYS A 101 5.49 16.76 9.41
C LYS A 101 4.31 17.11 8.51
N LEU A 102 3.12 16.67 8.90
CA LEU A 102 1.87 16.95 8.19
C LEU A 102 1.49 18.44 8.17
N ASP A 103 1.95 19.22 9.16
CA ASP A 103 1.74 20.66 9.30
C ASP A 103 2.87 21.53 8.72
N ASP A 104 3.96 20.92 8.21
CA ASP A 104 5.01 21.66 7.51
C ASP A 104 4.47 22.25 6.20
N ILE A 105 5.02 23.40 5.81
CA ILE A 105 4.61 24.14 4.62
C ILE A 105 5.45 23.71 3.41
N VAL A 106 4.77 23.19 2.39
CA VAL A 106 5.29 23.04 1.04
C VAL A 106 5.19 24.40 0.34
N THR A 107 6.24 24.83 -0.37
CA THR A 107 6.21 26.00 -1.25
C THR A 107 6.40 25.54 -2.68
N ALA A 108 5.48 25.90 -3.58
CA ALA A 108 5.54 25.53 -4.99
C ALA A 108 6.70 26.24 -5.72
N SER A 109 7.55 25.49 -6.42
CA SER A 109 8.59 26.05 -7.28
C SER A 109 8.06 26.38 -8.68
N GLU A 110 8.80 27.19 -9.44
CA GLU A 110 8.51 27.40 -10.87
C GLU A 110 8.51 26.06 -11.63
N TYR A 111 9.44 25.17 -11.31
CA TYR A 111 9.54 23.85 -11.94
C TYR A 111 8.31 22.98 -11.66
N ALA A 112 7.90 22.88 -10.39
CA ALA A 112 6.72 22.14 -9.97
C ALA A 112 5.44 22.70 -10.60
N SER A 113 5.27 24.03 -10.65
CA SER A 113 4.13 24.69 -11.32
C SER A 113 4.10 24.43 -12.83
N GLY A 114 5.27 24.27 -13.46
CA GLY A 114 5.45 24.03 -14.89
C GLY A 114 5.26 22.58 -15.35
N MET A 115 4.89 21.67 -14.44
CA MET A 115 4.56 20.29 -14.79
C MET A 115 3.34 20.22 -15.72
N GLY A 116 3.17 19.08 -16.40
CA GLY A 116 1.97 18.77 -17.19
C GLY A 116 1.25 17.53 -16.64
N GLY A 117 0.13 17.14 -17.27
CA GLY A 117 -0.65 15.95 -16.89
C GLY A 117 -1.76 16.26 -15.89
N SER A 118 -2.01 15.37 -14.92
CA SER A 118 -2.92 15.65 -13.79
C SER A 118 -2.24 16.67 -12.86
N GLN A 119 -2.94 17.75 -12.49
CA GLN A 119 -2.37 18.86 -11.75
C GLN A 119 -3.39 19.46 -10.76
N ALA A 120 -2.91 20.05 -9.66
CA ALA A 120 -3.72 20.97 -8.86
C ALA A 120 -3.66 22.42 -9.39
N TYR A 121 -2.82 22.67 -10.39
CA TYR A 121 -2.52 23.98 -10.99
C TYR A 121 -1.97 24.94 -9.92
N ILE A 122 -0.87 24.55 -9.28
CA ILE A 122 -0.16 25.39 -8.30
C ILE A 122 0.59 26.54 -8.97
N GLU A 123 0.61 27.71 -8.32
CA GLU A 123 1.36 28.88 -8.79
C GLU A 123 2.74 28.97 -8.11
N PRO A 124 3.78 29.53 -8.77
CA PRO A 124 5.08 29.74 -8.14
C PRO A 124 5.00 30.55 -6.83
N GLY A 125 5.55 30.01 -5.75
CA GLY A 125 5.50 30.61 -4.42
C GLY A 125 4.21 30.35 -3.63
N GLU A 126 3.23 29.63 -4.19
CA GLU A 126 2.04 29.19 -3.45
C GLU A 126 2.44 28.27 -2.28
N GLN A 127 1.72 28.37 -1.16
CA GLN A 127 2.02 27.64 0.07
C GLN A 127 0.81 26.82 0.57
N TYR A 128 1.07 25.56 0.92
CA TYR A 128 0.08 24.62 1.44
C TYR A 128 0.73 23.58 2.35
N SER A 129 -0.07 22.91 3.18
CA SER A 129 0.45 21.93 4.13
C SER A 129 0.85 20.61 3.44
N VAL A 130 1.81 19.87 4.01
CA VAL A 130 2.12 18.48 3.60
C VAL A 130 0.87 17.60 3.63
N LYS A 131 -0.02 17.80 4.60
CA LYS A 131 -1.32 17.13 4.69
C LYS A 131 -2.20 17.37 3.45
N ASP A 132 -2.37 18.62 3.03
CA ASP A 132 -3.20 18.93 1.86
C ASP A 132 -2.51 18.49 0.56
N ALA A 133 -1.18 18.56 0.52
CA ALA A 133 -0.40 18.03 -0.59
C ALA A 133 -0.59 16.52 -0.77
N LEU A 134 -0.56 15.74 0.33
CA LEU A 134 -0.86 14.30 0.32
C LEU A 134 -2.25 13.98 -0.23
N LYS A 135 -3.28 14.81 0.06
CA LYS A 135 -4.60 14.65 -0.56
C LYS A 135 -4.54 14.82 -2.07
N ALA A 136 -3.91 15.88 -2.56
CA ALA A 136 -3.83 16.16 -4.00
C ALA A 136 -3.08 15.04 -4.76
N VAL A 137 -2.00 14.51 -4.18
CA VAL A 137 -1.25 13.36 -4.72
C VAL A 137 -2.08 12.07 -4.71
N ALA A 138 -2.73 11.75 -3.58
CA ALA A 138 -3.45 10.48 -3.41
C ALA A 138 -4.76 10.42 -4.22
N LEU A 139 -5.58 11.47 -4.16
CA LEU A 139 -6.90 11.50 -4.79
C LEU A 139 -6.79 11.86 -6.28
N HIS A 140 -6.26 13.06 -6.56
CA HIS A 140 -6.27 13.67 -7.89
C HIS A 140 -5.03 13.37 -8.73
N SER A 141 -4.01 12.73 -8.16
CA SER A 141 -2.78 12.35 -8.87
C SER A 141 -1.90 13.53 -9.32
N SER A 142 -2.03 14.69 -8.65
CA SER A 142 -1.38 15.96 -9.01
C SER A 142 0.15 15.85 -9.13
N ASN A 143 0.66 15.98 -10.36
CA ASN A 143 2.08 15.90 -10.72
C ASN A 143 2.88 17.04 -10.09
N ASP A 144 2.39 18.26 -10.29
CA ASP A 144 2.91 19.51 -9.73
C ASP A 144 3.11 19.42 -8.21
N VAL A 145 2.08 19.00 -7.47
CA VAL A 145 2.14 18.82 -6.01
C VAL A 145 3.07 17.68 -5.60
N THR A 146 3.18 16.62 -6.42
CA THR A 146 4.13 15.51 -6.17
C THR A 146 5.58 16.02 -6.26
N VAL A 147 5.89 16.84 -7.27
CA VAL A 147 7.23 17.46 -7.45
C VAL A 147 7.54 18.40 -6.28
N SER A 148 6.61 19.25 -5.85
CA SER A 148 6.86 20.15 -4.70
C SER A 148 7.16 19.38 -3.39
N LEU A 149 6.53 18.22 -3.19
CA LEU A 149 6.86 17.34 -2.05
C LEU A 149 8.24 16.68 -2.21
N ALA A 150 8.61 16.26 -3.42
CA ALA A 150 9.94 15.74 -3.72
C ALA A 150 11.04 16.79 -3.46
N GLU A 151 10.82 18.02 -3.92
CA GLU A 151 11.69 19.19 -3.67
C GLU A 151 11.80 19.51 -2.17
N LEU A 152 10.69 19.53 -1.42
CA LEU A 152 10.71 19.75 0.03
C LEU A 152 11.56 18.71 0.77
N ILE A 153 11.45 17.44 0.37
CA ILE A 153 12.12 16.33 1.08
C ILE A 153 13.60 16.22 0.67
N ASN A 154 13.94 16.44 -0.61
CA ASN A 154 15.28 16.12 -1.14
C ASN A 154 16.02 17.30 -1.80
N GLY A 155 15.42 18.49 -1.86
CA GLY A 155 15.98 19.70 -2.46
C GLY A 155 15.76 19.83 -3.96
N SER A 156 15.54 18.73 -4.69
CA SER A 156 15.13 18.71 -6.09
C SER A 156 14.45 17.38 -6.45
N GLU A 157 13.73 17.32 -7.58
CA GLU A 157 13.17 16.06 -8.08
C GLU A 157 14.28 15.05 -8.43
N GLU A 158 15.38 15.47 -9.05
CA GLU A 158 16.47 14.54 -9.44
C GLU A 158 17.09 13.89 -8.20
N ALA A 159 17.28 14.66 -7.12
CA ALA A 159 17.74 14.14 -5.85
C ALA A 159 16.73 13.14 -5.24
N PHE A 160 15.43 13.40 -5.38
CA PHE A 160 14.38 12.47 -4.94
C PHE A 160 14.37 11.18 -5.78
N VAL A 161 14.51 11.28 -7.10
CA VAL A 161 14.56 10.15 -8.04
C VAL A 161 15.76 9.23 -7.76
N VAL A 162 16.90 9.77 -7.31
CA VAL A 162 18.01 8.94 -6.81
C VAL A 162 17.54 8.07 -5.64
N ILE A 163 16.87 8.66 -4.64
CA ILE A 163 16.34 7.92 -3.48
C ILE A 163 15.26 6.90 -3.90
N MET A 164 14.40 7.22 -4.88
CA MET A 164 13.42 6.25 -5.43
C MET A 164 14.09 5.01 -6.01
N ASN A 165 15.20 5.18 -6.74
CA ASN A 165 15.97 4.07 -7.30
C ASN A 165 16.82 3.34 -6.25
N GLU A 166 17.21 3.98 -5.15
CA GLU A 166 17.83 3.32 -4.00
C GLU A 166 16.82 2.47 -3.22
N LYS A 167 15.64 3.02 -2.93
CA LYS A 167 14.52 2.29 -2.30
C LYS A 167 14.08 1.10 -3.14
N ALA A 168 14.00 1.25 -4.47
CA ALA A 168 13.72 0.13 -5.37
C ALA A 168 14.73 -1.03 -5.20
N LYS A 169 16.03 -0.73 -5.04
CA LYS A 169 17.06 -1.74 -4.79
C LYS A 169 16.91 -2.38 -3.40
N GLU A 170 16.62 -1.58 -2.38
CA GLU A 170 16.38 -2.05 -1.01
C GLU A 170 15.21 -3.04 -0.93
N LEU A 171 14.09 -2.72 -1.60
CA LEU A 171 12.90 -3.57 -1.70
C LEU A 171 13.10 -4.79 -2.63
N GLY A 172 14.23 -4.88 -3.35
CA GLY A 172 14.50 -5.96 -4.29
C GLY A 172 13.74 -5.88 -5.61
N MET A 173 13.28 -4.68 -6.00
CA MET A 173 12.57 -4.40 -7.27
C MET A 173 13.55 -4.43 -8.46
N LYS A 174 13.98 -5.63 -8.85
CA LYS A 174 15.06 -5.88 -9.82
C LYS A 174 14.76 -5.39 -11.25
N ASN A 175 13.51 -5.11 -11.56
CA ASN A 175 13.04 -4.75 -12.89
C ASN A 175 12.34 -3.39 -12.91
N THR A 176 12.78 -2.47 -12.04
CA THR A 176 12.27 -1.10 -11.95
C THR A 176 13.36 -0.08 -12.17
N HIS A 177 13.03 1.01 -12.87
CA HIS A 177 13.83 2.22 -12.98
C HIS A 177 12.93 3.44 -13.07
N PHE A 178 13.14 4.41 -12.17
CA PHE A 178 12.42 5.68 -12.16
C PHE A 178 13.30 6.78 -12.77
N LEU A 179 12.69 7.64 -13.59
CA LEU A 179 13.32 8.84 -14.15
C LEU A 179 12.71 10.15 -13.61
N ASP A 180 11.50 10.09 -13.08
CA ASP A 180 10.77 11.20 -12.45
C ASP A 180 9.89 10.65 -11.30
N CYS A 181 9.41 11.52 -10.41
CA CYS A 181 8.62 11.16 -9.24
C CYS A 181 7.12 11.02 -9.52
N THR A 182 6.68 11.30 -10.74
CA THR A 182 5.26 11.38 -11.12
C THR A 182 4.81 10.22 -12.00
N GLY A 183 5.72 9.60 -12.76
CA GLY A 183 5.43 8.68 -13.85
C GLY A 183 4.91 9.38 -15.11
N LEU A 184 5.42 10.59 -15.42
CA LEU A 184 5.07 11.33 -16.64
C LEU A 184 5.99 10.95 -17.81
N THR A 185 7.22 10.54 -17.53
CA THR A 185 8.15 9.98 -18.53
C THR A 185 7.75 8.56 -18.91
N ASP A 186 7.62 8.27 -20.20
CA ASP A 186 7.33 6.91 -20.72
C ASP A 186 8.61 6.15 -21.14
N GLU A 187 9.59 6.80 -21.77
CA GLU A 187 10.80 6.13 -22.27
C GLU A 187 11.85 5.96 -21.16
N GLY A 188 12.36 4.74 -20.96
CA GLY A 188 13.35 4.42 -19.94
C GLY A 188 12.82 4.33 -18.49
N HIS A 189 11.61 4.85 -18.23
CA HIS A 189 10.90 4.78 -16.95
C HIS A 189 9.98 3.55 -16.94
N TYR A 190 10.25 2.56 -16.08
CA TYR A 190 9.49 1.30 -16.08
C TYR A 190 9.49 0.60 -14.72
N SER A 191 8.53 -0.30 -14.54
CA SER A 191 8.48 -1.27 -13.44
C SER A 191 7.82 -2.57 -13.94
N THR A 192 7.42 -3.45 -13.02
CA THR A 192 6.71 -4.71 -13.31
C THR A 192 5.54 -4.87 -12.35
N ALA A 193 4.57 -5.73 -12.67
CA ALA A 193 3.43 -5.95 -11.78
C ALA A 193 3.87 -6.45 -10.38
N TYR A 194 4.89 -7.32 -10.35
CA TYR A 194 5.52 -7.81 -9.13
C TYR A 194 6.20 -6.69 -8.33
N ASP A 195 7.05 -5.90 -8.97
CA ASP A 195 7.79 -4.81 -8.31
C ASP A 195 6.82 -3.73 -7.77
N VAL A 196 5.78 -3.38 -8.53
CA VAL A 196 4.70 -2.49 -8.05
C VAL A 196 4.02 -3.08 -6.82
N ALA A 197 3.75 -4.39 -6.81
CA ALA A 197 3.14 -5.05 -5.64
C ALA A 197 4.06 -5.03 -4.41
N LEU A 198 5.39 -5.09 -4.59
CA LEU A 198 6.35 -4.93 -3.49
C LEU A 198 6.29 -3.53 -2.87
N MET A 199 6.39 -2.45 -3.65
CA MET A 199 6.31 -1.09 -3.10
C MET A 199 4.92 -0.75 -2.53
N SER A 200 3.85 -1.25 -3.15
CA SER A 200 2.49 -1.14 -2.61
C SER A 200 2.36 -1.86 -1.27
N ARG A 201 2.97 -3.04 -1.12
CA ARG A 201 2.97 -3.80 0.13
C ARG A 201 3.76 -3.08 1.21
N GLU A 202 4.95 -2.56 0.91
CA GLU A 202 5.74 -1.82 1.90
C GLU A 202 4.96 -0.61 2.40
N LEU A 203 4.43 0.20 1.48
CA LEU A 203 3.61 1.37 1.78
C LEU A 203 2.44 1.05 2.74
N VAL A 204 1.59 0.07 2.42
CA VAL A 204 0.39 -0.21 3.24
C VAL A 204 0.65 -1.04 4.50
N THR A 205 1.82 -1.67 4.63
CA THR A 205 2.15 -2.49 5.82
C THR A 205 3.10 -1.82 6.80
N LYS A 206 3.94 -0.88 6.33
CA LYS A 206 4.83 -0.08 7.18
C LYS A 206 4.25 1.29 7.52
N HIS A 207 3.55 1.91 6.57
CA HIS A 207 3.06 3.29 6.68
C HIS A 207 1.53 3.36 6.54
N PRO A 208 0.74 2.64 7.36
CA PRO A 208 -0.70 2.49 7.18
C PRO A 208 -1.49 3.82 7.21
N MET A 209 -0.91 4.89 7.74
CA MET A 209 -1.49 6.25 7.73
C MET A 209 -1.78 6.77 6.30
N ILE A 210 -1.08 6.28 5.27
CA ILE A 210 -1.41 6.59 3.86
C ILE A 210 -2.84 6.18 3.48
N LEU A 211 -3.39 5.13 4.11
CA LEU A 211 -4.75 4.66 3.84
C LEU A 211 -5.80 5.67 4.31
N GLU A 212 -5.47 6.56 5.24
CA GLU A 212 -6.33 7.70 5.63
C GLU A 212 -6.52 8.71 4.48
N TYR A 213 -5.61 8.72 3.50
CA TYR A 213 -5.69 9.56 2.29
C TYR A 213 -6.20 8.78 1.08
N THR A 214 -5.66 7.58 0.82
CA THR A 214 -6.03 6.81 -0.39
C THR A 214 -7.44 6.22 -0.34
N SER A 215 -8.08 6.17 0.84
CA SER A 215 -9.48 5.76 1.04
C SER A 215 -10.50 6.91 0.95
N ILE A 216 -10.05 8.17 0.85
CA ILE A 216 -10.98 9.30 0.70
C ILE A 216 -11.57 9.27 -0.71
N TRP A 217 -12.90 9.34 -0.84
CA TRP A 217 -13.56 9.41 -2.14
C TRP A 217 -13.46 10.81 -2.77
N MET A 218 -13.80 11.85 -2.01
CA MET A 218 -13.74 13.25 -2.40
C MET A 218 -13.29 14.11 -1.22
N ASP A 219 -12.49 15.14 -1.50
CA ASP A 219 -12.07 16.18 -0.57
C ASP A 219 -11.80 17.48 -1.38
N SER A 220 -11.11 18.45 -0.80
CA SER A 220 -10.66 19.66 -1.48
C SER A 220 -9.22 20.01 -1.15
N PHE A 221 -8.65 20.84 -2.01
CA PHE A 221 -7.37 21.54 -1.86
C PHE A 221 -7.66 23.05 -1.74
N ARG A 222 -6.69 23.84 -1.26
CA ARG A 222 -6.86 25.30 -1.00
C ARG A 222 -8.11 25.66 -0.18
N GLY A 223 -8.42 24.87 0.84
CA GLY A 223 -9.58 25.12 1.71
C GLY A 223 -10.96 25.08 1.03
N GLY A 224 -11.07 24.53 -0.18
CA GLY A 224 -12.33 24.40 -0.92
C GLY A 224 -12.28 24.89 -2.37
N GLU A 225 -11.25 25.63 -2.77
CA GLU A 225 -11.19 26.25 -4.11
C GLU A 225 -10.91 25.25 -5.25
N PHE A 226 -10.36 24.07 -4.94
CA PHE A 226 -10.10 23.02 -5.92
C PHE A 226 -10.60 21.66 -5.41
N GLU A 227 -11.56 21.06 -6.11
CA GLU A 227 -12.13 19.76 -5.72
C GLU A 227 -11.19 18.60 -6.08
N LEU A 228 -10.98 17.69 -5.11
CA LEU A 228 -10.20 16.48 -5.29
C LEU A 228 -11.15 15.28 -5.34
N THR A 229 -11.27 14.63 -6.50
CA THR A 229 -11.98 13.36 -6.64
C THR A 229 -10.98 12.22 -6.83
N ASN A 230 -11.16 11.12 -6.10
CA ASN A 230 -10.30 9.96 -6.19
C ASN A 230 -10.37 9.31 -7.60
N THR A 231 -9.20 9.17 -8.21
CA THR A 231 -9.03 8.49 -9.49
C THR A 231 -9.29 6.97 -9.40
N ASN A 232 -9.09 6.36 -8.23
CA ASN A 232 -9.41 4.96 -7.98
C ASN A 232 -10.87 4.76 -7.56
N LYS A 233 -11.72 4.45 -8.53
CA LYS A 233 -13.18 4.28 -8.32
C LYS A 233 -13.55 3.12 -7.38
N LEU A 234 -12.68 2.11 -7.21
CA LEU A 234 -12.95 0.99 -6.28
C LEU A 234 -13.13 1.45 -4.83
N VAL A 235 -12.51 2.55 -4.41
CA VAL A 235 -12.66 3.13 -3.06
C VAL A 235 -14.12 3.43 -2.71
N ARG A 236 -14.95 3.76 -3.72
CA ARG A 236 -16.40 3.97 -3.55
C ARG A 236 -17.24 2.72 -3.87
N PHE A 237 -16.84 1.96 -4.90
CA PHE A 237 -17.69 0.91 -5.50
C PHE A 237 -17.22 -0.54 -5.19
N TYR A 238 -16.26 -0.73 -4.28
CA TYR A 238 -15.82 -2.05 -3.86
C TYR A 238 -15.66 -2.15 -2.34
N ASN A 239 -16.50 -2.97 -1.70
CA ASN A 239 -16.51 -3.13 -0.24
C ASN A 239 -15.12 -3.54 0.30
N GLY A 240 -14.54 -2.69 1.14
CA GLY A 240 -13.25 -2.88 1.78
C GLY A 240 -12.05 -2.33 1.01
N ALA A 241 -12.23 -1.69 -0.15
CA ALA A 241 -11.15 -1.00 -0.86
C ALA A 241 -10.80 0.35 -0.21
N ASP A 242 -9.51 0.60 -0.05
CA ASP A 242 -8.95 1.75 0.65
C ASP A 242 -7.67 2.30 -0.04
N GLY A 243 -7.38 1.85 -1.26
CA GLY A 243 -6.26 2.34 -2.07
C GLY A 243 -6.03 1.52 -3.33
N LEU A 244 -4.94 1.73 -4.08
CA LEU A 244 -3.91 2.76 -3.86
C LEU A 244 -3.95 3.82 -4.96
N LYS A 245 -3.66 3.43 -6.22
CA LYS A 245 -3.34 4.39 -7.27
C LYS A 245 -3.59 3.85 -8.68
N THR A 246 -4.31 4.64 -9.49
CA THR A 246 -4.38 4.46 -10.95
C THR A 246 -3.22 5.18 -11.66
N GLY A 247 -2.95 4.76 -12.88
CA GLY A 247 -2.11 5.48 -13.83
C GLY A 247 -2.59 5.28 -15.27
N PHE A 248 -2.41 6.30 -16.11
CA PHE A 248 -2.65 6.23 -17.54
C PHE A 248 -1.66 7.13 -18.29
N THR A 249 -1.01 6.57 -19.29
CA THR A 249 -0.41 7.27 -20.44
C THR A 249 -0.75 6.46 -21.69
N ARG A 250 -0.55 7.03 -22.88
CA ARG A 250 -0.76 6.31 -24.13
C ARG A 250 0.18 5.10 -24.28
N ALA A 251 1.38 5.12 -23.70
CA ALA A 251 2.32 4.00 -23.74
C ALA A 251 2.03 2.95 -22.64
N ALA A 252 1.71 3.41 -21.42
CA ALA A 252 1.35 2.54 -20.30
C ALA A 252 0.05 1.77 -20.55
N GLY A 253 -0.96 2.42 -21.11
CA GLY A 253 -2.35 1.95 -21.05
C GLY A 253 -2.95 2.21 -19.67
N HIS A 254 -4.08 1.56 -19.36
CA HIS A 254 -4.80 1.75 -18.11
C HIS A 254 -4.22 0.85 -17.00
N CYS A 255 -3.53 1.47 -16.03
CA CYS A 255 -2.85 0.80 -14.92
C CYS A 255 -3.57 1.07 -13.58
N LEU A 256 -3.52 0.12 -12.65
CA LEU A 256 -4.06 0.22 -11.30
C LEU A 256 -3.30 -0.68 -10.33
N SER A 257 -2.86 -0.13 -9.21
CA SER A 257 -2.59 -0.88 -7.99
C SER A 257 -3.70 -0.61 -6.99
N ALA A 258 -4.49 -1.63 -6.66
CA ALA A 258 -5.58 -1.56 -5.70
C ALA A 258 -5.28 -2.41 -4.46
N THR A 259 -5.79 -1.98 -3.31
CA THR A 259 -5.81 -2.80 -2.09
C THR A 259 -7.21 -2.79 -1.49
N ALA A 260 -7.55 -3.90 -0.84
CA ALA A 260 -8.75 -4.02 -0.05
C ALA A 260 -8.49 -4.92 1.16
N THR A 261 -9.27 -4.71 2.23
CA THR A 261 -9.23 -5.53 3.45
C THR A 261 -10.61 -6.09 3.80
N ARG A 262 -10.65 -7.39 4.13
CA ARG A 262 -11.85 -8.07 4.67
C ARG A 262 -11.39 -9.11 5.69
N ASN A 263 -12.02 -9.17 6.86
CA ASN A 263 -11.76 -10.18 7.90
C ASN A 263 -10.26 -10.34 8.28
N ASN A 264 -9.54 -9.23 8.46
CA ASN A 264 -8.09 -9.19 8.75
C ASN A 264 -7.21 -9.88 7.68
N MET A 265 -7.68 -9.95 6.44
CA MET A 265 -6.90 -10.31 5.26
C MET A 265 -6.86 -9.09 4.34
N ARG A 266 -5.67 -8.56 4.06
CA ARG A 266 -5.46 -7.47 3.11
C ARG A 266 -4.85 -8.02 1.84
N LEU A 267 -5.51 -7.77 0.72
CA LEU A 267 -5.03 -8.13 -0.61
C LEU A 267 -4.54 -6.90 -1.36
N ILE A 268 -3.58 -7.10 -2.25
CA ILE A 268 -3.11 -6.09 -3.21
C ILE A 268 -3.20 -6.72 -4.60
N SER A 269 -3.94 -6.07 -5.50
CA SER A 269 -4.03 -6.44 -6.91
C SER A 269 -3.38 -5.35 -7.77
N VAL A 270 -2.44 -5.71 -8.63
CA VAL A 270 -1.87 -4.81 -9.63
C VAL A 270 -2.28 -5.29 -11.02
N VAL A 271 -2.74 -4.36 -11.85
CA VAL A 271 -3.02 -4.54 -13.28
C VAL A 271 -2.25 -3.48 -14.06
N LEU A 272 -1.46 -3.90 -15.05
CA LEU A 272 -0.67 -3.00 -15.90
C LEU A 272 -1.06 -3.17 -17.38
N GLY A 273 -1.24 -2.02 -18.04
CA GLY A 273 -1.57 -1.94 -19.45
C GLY A 273 -2.87 -2.63 -19.84
N GLY A 274 -3.95 -2.33 -19.10
CA GLY A 274 -5.32 -2.62 -19.54
C GLY A 274 -5.71 -1.76 -20.74
N ALA A 275 -6.59 -2.28 -21.59
CA ALA A 275 -7.05 -1.62 -22.81
C ALA A 275 -7.87 -0.34 -22.56
N ASP A 276 -8.61 -0.30 -21.44
CA ASP A 276 -9.55 0.78 -21.10
C ASP A 276 -9.71 0.90 -19.56
N SER A 277 -10.42 1.94 -19.12
CA SER A 277 -10.64 2.22 -17.70
C SER A 277 -11.53 1.18 -17.00
N ASN A 278 -12.62 0.73 -17.64
CA ASN A 278 -13.50 -0.27 -17.06
C ASN A 278 -12.80 -1.63 -16.95
N SER A 279 -12.00 -2.03 -17.93
CA SER A 279 -11.25 -3.29 -17.84
C SER A 279 -10.23 -3.31 -16.70
N ARG A 280 -9.45 -2.24 -16.43
CA ARG A 280 -8.52 -2.21 -15.28
C ARG A 280 -9.22 -2.38 -13.93
N PHE A 281 -10.42 -1.79 -13.78
CA PHE A 281 -11.19 -1.88 -12.54
C PHE A 281 -11.90 -3.23 -12.40
N ALA A 282 -12.56 -3.72 -13.45
CA ALA A 282 -13.24 -5.02 -13.48
C ALA A 282 -12.28 -6.18 -13.22
N GLN A 283 -11.07 -6.12 -13.79
CA GLN A 283 -10.04 -7.13 -13.55
C GLN A 283 -9.52 -7.08 -12.11
N SER A 284 -9.23 -5.89 -11.59
CA SER A 284 -8.78 -5.72 -10.19
C SER A 284 -9.85 -6.20 -9.20
N ARG A 285 -11.12 -5.85 -9.43
CA ARG A 285 -12.27 -6.37 -8.68
C ARG A 285 -12.31 -7.90 -8.69
N LYS A 286 -12.19 -8.52 -9.87
CA LYS A 286 -12.18 -9.98 -10.01
C LYS A 286 -11.01 -10.65 -9.29
N LEU A 287 -9.82 -10.03 -9.30
CA LEU A 287 -8.63 -10.52 -8.59
C LEU A 287 -8.90 -10.50 -7.08
N LEU A 288 -9.34 -9.36 -6.53
CA LEU A 288 -9.66 -9.21 -5.12
C LEU A 288 -10.77 -10.20 -4.68
N ASP A 289 -11.87 -10.30 -5.44
CA ASP A 289 -12.98 -11.22 -5.14
C ASP A 289 -12.54 -12.69 -5.16
N HIS A 290 -11.69 -13.10 -6.11
CA HIS A 290 -11.11 -14.45 -6.10
C HIS A 290 -10.25 -14.70 -4.86
N GLY A 291 -9.42 -13.74 -4.45
CA GLY A 291 -8.62 -13.86 -3.23
C GLY A 291 -9.52 -14.00 -1.99
N PHE A 292 -10.53 -13.15 -1.83
CA PHE A 292 -11.47 -13.22 -0.72
C PHE A 292 -12.37 -14.46 -0.74
N ALA A 293 -12.68 -15.02 -1.91
CA ALA A 293 -13.49 -16.23 -2.05
C ALA A 293 -12.71 -17.51 -1.76
N ASN A 294 -11.43 -17.59 -2.16
CA ASN A 294 -10.62 -18.81 -2.08
C ASN A 294 -9.70 -18.88 -0.87
N TYR A 295 -9.39 -17.74 -0.24
CA TYR A 295 -8.46 -17.67 0.88
C TYR A 295 -9.09 -17.06 2.14
N GLU A 296 -8.45 -17.32 3.28
CA GLU A 296 -8.79 -16.77 4.59
C GLU A 296 -7.54 -16.62 5.47
N SER A 297 -7.46 -15.50 6.18
CA SER A 297 -6.42 -15.23 7.18
C SER A 297 -6.78 -15.93 8.51
N LYS A 298 -5.81 -16.62 9.11
CA LYS A 298 -5.92 -17.21 10.46
C LYS A 298 -4.78 -16.70 11.32
N LYS A 299 -5.08 -15.86 12.32
CA LYS A 299 -4.12 -15.52 13.38
C LYS A 299 -3.77 -16.79 14.15
N VAL A 300 -2.48 -17.14 14.25
CA VAL A 300 -2.01 -18.38 14.89
C VAL A 300 -1.14 -18.15 16.13
N ASN A 301 -0.64 -16.93 16.33
CA ASN A 301 -0.01 -16.50 17.56
C ASN A 301 0.02 -14.99 17.72
N GLU A 302 0.36 -14.57 18.93
CA GLU A 302 0.57 -13.18 19.34
C GLU A 302 1.96 -13.05 19.99
N LYS A 303 2.59 -11.90 19.77
CA LYS A 303 3.89 -11.52 20.30
C LYS A 303 3.92 -11.64 21.82
N GLY A 304 4.97 -12.27 22.36
CA GLY A 304 5.07 -12.53 23.80
C GLY A 304 4.19 -13.68 24.32
N GLY A 305 3.32 -14.27 23.48
CA GLY A 305 2.55 -15.46 23.84
C GLY A 305 3.45 -16.64 24.19
N GLU A 306 3.17 -17.31 25.31
CA GLU A 306 4.00 -18.38 25.84
C GLU A 306 3.84 -19.70 25.08
N VAL A 307 4.96 -20.36 24.75
CA VAL A 307 4.96 -21.62 23.98
C VAL A 307 5.52 -22.78 24.78
N ARG A 308 6.67 -22.58 25.45
CA ARG A 308 7.34 -23.64 26.22
C ARG A 308 8.35 -23.08 27.20
N GLU A 309 8.54 -23.74 28.33
CA GLU A 309 9.69 -23.50 29.21
C GLU A 309 11.00 -24.11 28.65
N VAL A 310 12.12 -23.42 28.91
CA VAL A 310 13.48 -23.82 28.50
C VAL A 310 14.42 -23.81 29.70
N VAL A 311 15.17 -24.89 29.88
CA VAL A 311 16.10 -25.03 31.02
C VAL A 311 17.36 -24.20 30.80
N ILE A 312 17.68 -23.34 31.75
CA ILE A 312 18.86 -22.47 31.72
C ILE A 312 19.96 -23.06 32.60
N LYS A 313 21.05 -23.48 31.97
CA LYS A 313 22.23 -24.04 32.62
C LYS A 313 23.12 -22.90 33.12
N LYS A 314 23.51 -22.98 34.39
CA LYS A 314 24.42 -22.01 35.06
C LYS A 314 23.85 -20.58 35.14
N GLY A 315 22.52 -20.41 35.10
CA GLY A 315 21.85 -19.12 35.31
C GLY A 315 21.53 -18.83 36.78
N LEU A 316 21.24 -17.57 37.12
CA LEU A 316 20.64 -17.21 38.43
C LEU A 316 19.19 -17.71 38.56
N GLU A 317 18.54 -17.89 37.42
CA GLU A 317 17.27 -18.60 37.23
C GLU A 317 17.57 -19.81 36.32
N ASN A 318 16.89 -20.92 36.58
CA ASN A 318 17.13 -22.19 35.88
C ASN A 318 16.10 -22.48 34.78
N ILE A 319 15.13 -21.58 34.59
CA ILE A 319 14.03 -21.69 33.62
C ILE A 319 13.82 -20.33 32.97
N ALA A 320 13.63 -20.31 31.65
CA ALA A 320 13.13 -19.18 30.88
C ALA A 320 11.87 -19.61 30.11
N LYS A 321 11.10 -18.64 29.62
CA LYS A 321 9.97 -18.92 28.72
C LYS A 321 10.37 -18.62 27.27
N ALA A 322 10.09 -19.56 26.38
CA ALA A 322 10.08 -19.35 24.95
C ALA A 322 8.73 -18.75 24.55
N VAL A 323 8.80 -17.51 24.09
CA VAL A 323 7.65 -16.71 23.63
C VAL A 323 7.78 -16.39 22.14
N TYR A 324 6.66 -16.15 21.45
CA TYR A 324 6.70 -15.72 20.06
C TYR A 324 7.38 -14.35 19.92
N ALA A 325 8.31 -14.25 18.96
CA ALA A 325 9.04 -13.00 18.68
C ALA A 325 8.14 -11.88 18.13
N ASP A 326 7.06 -12.25 17.44
CA ASP A 326 6.10 -11.34 16.82
C ASP A 326 4.71 -11.97 16.69
N ASP A 327 3.75 -11.21 16.15
CA ASP A 327 2.46 -11.73 15.70
C ASP A 327 2.62 -12.54 14.39
N LEU A 328 1.78 -13.57 14.19
CA LEU A 328 1.70 -14.27 12.90
C LEU A 328 0.25 -14.60 12.54
N SER A 329 -0.11 -14.26 11.31
CA SER A 329 -1.30 -14.74 10.62
C SER A 329 -0.87 -15.59 9.43
N LEU A 330 -1.53 -16.73 9.24
CA LEU A 330 -1.32 -17.61 8.10
C LEU A 330 -2.41 -17.36 7.06
N LEU A 331 -2.01 -17.29 5.80
CA LEU A 331 -2.91 -17.34 4.66
C LEU A 331 -3.23 -18.80 4.35
N LEU A 332 -4.51 -19.15 4.35
CA LEU A 332 -4.98 -20.51 4.11
C LEU A 332 -5.97 -20.51 2.95
N SER A 333 -5.98 -21.57 2.15
CA SER A 333 -7.14 -21.81 1.28
C SER A 333 -8.36 -22.15 2.15
N ARG A 334 -9.54 -21.66 1.76
CA ARG A 334 -10.76 -21.84 2.56
C ARG A 334 -11.02 -23.32 2.86
N GLY A 335 -11.34 -23.61 4.13
CA GLY A 335 -11.58 -24.98 4.60
C GLY A 335 -10.31 -25.76 4.97
N GLN A 336 -9.11 -25.16 4.87
CA GLN A 336 -7.87 -25.75 5.41
C GLN A 336 -7.59 -25.34 6.87
N LYS A 337 -8.43 -24.50 7.50
CA LYS A 337 -8.27 -24.01 8.88
C LYS A 337 -7.95 -25.09 9.92
N ASP A 338 -8.57 -26.26 9.81
CA ASP A 338 -8.41 -27.36 10.77
C ASP A 338 -7.28 -28.34 10.41
N LYS A 339 -6.70 -28.21 9.22
CA LYS A 339 -5.54 -28.99 8.78
C LYS A 339 -4.19 -28.45 9.27
N VAL A 340 -4.18 -27.25 9.87
CA VAL A 340 -2.95 -26.57 10.31
C VAL A 340 -2.31 -27.32 11.48
N LYS A 341 -1.19 -28.00 11.22
CA LYS A 341 -0.33 -28.62 12.23
C LYS A 341 0.74 -27.62 12.69
N ARG A 342 1.17 -27.72 13.95
CA ARG A 342 2.21 -26.89 14.56
C ARG A 342 3.39 -27.75 15.03
N GLU A 343 4.57 -27.55 14.45
CA GLU A 343 5.83 -28.20 14.83
C GLU A 343 6.67 -27.21 15.65
N ILE A 344 7.01 -27.56 16.90
CA ILE A 344 7.78 -26.69 17.82
C ILE A 344 9.22 -27.19 17.91
N ARG A 345 10.17 -26.37 17.49
CA ARG A 345 11.62 -26.66 17.53
C ARG A 345 12.31 -25.73 18.52
N VAL A 346 12.41 -26.15 19.78
CA VAL A 346 13.00 -25.36 20.87
C VAL A 346 14.22 -26.07 21.45
N MET A 347 15.27 -25.31 21.77
CA MET A 347 16.45 -25.85 22.43
C MET A 347 16.09 -26.42 23.80
N LYS A 348 16.45 -27.69 24.07
CA LYS A 348 16.15 -28.35 25.37
C LYS A 348 16.83 -27.65 26.57
N SER A 349 17.97 -27.01 26.35
CA SER A 349 18.67 -26.25 27.38
C SER A 349 19.63 -25.22 26.78
N ILE A 350 19.79 -24.08 27.42
CA ILE A 350 20.70 -23.00 26.99
C ILE A 350 21.63 -22.62 28.15
N ALA A 351 22.87 -22.24 27.87
CA ALA A 351 23.81 -21.80 28.90
C ALA A 351 23.70 -20.28 29.13
N ALA A 352 23.70 -19.85 30.39
CA ALA A 352 23.73 -18.43 30.74
C ALA A 352 25.10 -17.77 30.46
N PRO A 353 25.15 -16.46 30.13
CA PRO A 353 24.02 -15.52 30.11
C PRO A 353 23.10 -15.70 28.89
N VAL A 354 21.81 -15.46 29.10
CA VAL A 354 20.79 -15.37 28.05
C VAL A 354 20.19 -13.98 28.07
N LYS A 355 19.94 -13.38 26.91
CA LYS A 355 19.29 -12.06 26.81
C LYS A 355 17.80 -12.18 26.48
N LYS A 356 16.98 -11.23 26.95
CA LYS A 356 15.63 -11.03 26.45
C LYS A 356 15.68 -10.80 24.93
N GLY A 357 14.77 -11.43 24.19
CA GLY A 357 14.76 -11.36 22.72
C GLY A 357 15.80 -12.26 22.02
N GLN A 358 16.68 -12.96 22.76
CA GLN A 358 17.57 -13.95 22.16
C GLN A 358 16.76 -15.10 21.56
N LYS A 359 17.02 -15.49 20.31
CA LYS A 359 16.41 -16.65 19.65
C LYS A 359 16.79 -17.95 20.36
N ILE A 360 15.78 -18.72 20.77
CA ILE A 360 15.90 -19.98 21.51
C ILE A 360 15.11 -21.14 20.86
N GLY A 361 14.40 -20.86 19.77
CA GLY A 361 13.72 -21.86 18.95
C GLY A 361 12.97 -21.24 17.76
N GLU A 362 12.13 -22.05 17.15
CA GLU A 362 11.16 -21.66 16.11
C GLU A 362 9.89 -22.51 16.22
N VAL A 363 8.79 -21.97 15.69
CA VAL A 363 7.55 -22.71 15.42
C VAL A 363 7.33 -22.72 13.93
N ILE A 364 7.05 -23.90 13.38
CA ILE A 364 6.72 -24.10 11.97
C ILE A 364 5.26 -24.55 11.87
N TYR A 365 4.50 -23.87 11.03
CA TYR A 365 3.12 -24.20 10.72
C TYR A 365 3.05 -24.91 9.37
N LYS A 366 2.32 -26.03 9.32
CA LYS A 366 2.21 -26.90 8.15
C LYS A 366 0.77 -27.23 7.81
N VAL A 367 0.46 -27.35 6.52
CA VAL A 367 -0.76 -27.97 6.00
C VAL A 367 -0.34 -29.03 4.99
N ASP A 368 -0.86 -30.25 5.15
CA ASP A 368 -0.54 -31.39 4.28
C ASP A 368 0.99 -31.56 4.08
N GLU A 369 1.73 -31.47 5.20
CA GLU A 369 3.20 -31.47 5.35
C GLU A 369 3.99 -30.31 4.70
N LYS A 370 3.36 -29.46 3.89
CA LYS A 370 3.96 -28.23 3.35
C LYS A 370 4.05 -27.15 4.44
N GLU A 371 5.23 -26.54 4.60
CA GLU A 371 5.40 -25.34 5.44
C GLU A 371 4.65 -24.15 4.83
N ILE A 372 3.78 -23.54 5.63
CA ILE A 372 2.94 -22.38 5.26
C ILE A 372 3.24 -21.13 6.09
N GLY A 373 4.12 -21.25 7.08
CA GLY A 373 4.58 -20.14 7.90
C GLY A 373 5.53 -20.60 8.99
N ARG A 374 6.41 -19.70 9.42
CA ARG A 374 7.37 -19.93 10.50
C ARG A 374 7.51 -18.66 11.34
N ILE A 375 7.79 -18.85 12.62
CA ILE A 375 8.11 -17.73 13.52
C ILE A 375 9.14 -18.13 14.57
N ASP A 376 10.00 -17.18 14.91
CA ASP A 376 11.04 -17.37 15.89
C ASP A 376 10.48 -17.34 17.32
N LEU A 377 11.08 -18.16 18.17
CA LEU A 377 10.83 -18.15 19.61
C LEU A 377 12.03 -17.52 20.32
N VAL A 378 11.74 -16.56 21.18
CA VAL A 378 12.72 -15.78 21.91
C VAL A 378 12.59 -15.94 23.41
N CYS A 379 13.67 -15.65 24.14
CA CYS A 379 13.69 -15.63 25.60
C CYS A 379 12.90 -14.43 26.14
N ASP A 380 12.04 -14.67 27.12
CA ASP A 380 11.15 -13.68 27.74
C ASP A 380 11.89 -12.61 28.58
N ARG A 381 13.04 -12.98 29.15
CA ARG A 381 13.81 -12.15 30.11
C ARG A 381 15.33 -12.28 29.92
N ASP A 382 16.09 -11.36 30.52
CA ASP A 382 17.52 -11.51 30.72
C ASP A 382 17.80 -12.48 31.87
N ILE A 383 18.72 -13.42 31.70
CA ILE A 383 19.16 -14.35 32.75
C ILE A 383 20.68 -14.33 32.81
N GLU A 384 21.20 -13.70 33.86
CA GLU A 384 22.62 -13.65 34.12
C GLU A 384 23.20 -15.02 34.50
N LYS A 385 24.50 -15.18 34.23
CA LYS A 385 25.28 -16.33 34.71
C LYS A 385 25.40 -16.31 36.24
N ALA A 386 25.13 -17.44 36.87
CA ALA A 386 25.40 -17.67 38.28
C ALA A 386 26.90 -17.59 38.57
N SER A 387 27.28 -16.67 39.45
CA SER A 387 28.57 -16.65 40.13
C SER A 387 28.39 -17.05 41.59
N PHE A 388 29.44 -17.53 42.24
CA PHE A 388 29.44 -17.84 43.68
C PHE A 388 28.96 -16.64 44.51
N THR A 389 29.46 -15.43 44.21
CA THR A 389 29.08 -14.18 44.88
C THR A 389 27.61 -13.83 44.70
N LYS A 390 27.05 -13.99 43.50
CA LYS A 390 25.62 -13.70 43.24
C LYS A 390 24.69 -14.76 43.87
N MET A 391 25.08 -16.04 43.86
CA MET A 391 24.34 -17.09 44.56
C MET A 391 24.37 -16.91 46.08
N PHE A 392 25.54 -16.61 46.66
CA PHE A 392 25.67 -16.33 48.10
C PHE A 392 24.81 -15.13 48.52
N LYS A 393 24.83 -14.03 47.75
CA LYS A 393 23.96 -12.86 47.98
C LYS A 393 22.47 -13.22 47.92
N LYS A 394 22.06 -14.05 46.94
CA LYS A 394 20.67 -14.52 46.80
C LYS A 394 20.23 -15.38 48.00
N LEU A 395 21.10 -16.28 48.47
CA LEU A 395 20.84 -17.10 49.66
C LEU A 395 20.74 -16.25 50.93
N PHE A 396 21.65 -15.30 51.14
CA PHE A 396 21.64 -14.42 52.31
C PHE A 396 20.39 -13.53 52.38
N VAL A 397 19.98 -12.95 51.24
CA VAL A 397 18.74 -12.15 51.15
C VAL A 397 17.50 -13.01 51.42
N ASN A 398 17.41 -14.21 50.83
CA ASN A 398 16.29 -15.11 51.09
C ASN A 398 16.22 -15.54 52.56
N TRP A 399 17.36 -15.87 53.17
CA TRP A 399 17.43 -16.22 54.60
C TRP A 399 17.01 -15.06 55.51
N TYR A 400 17.47 -13.84 55.23
CA TYR A 400 17.07 -12.64 55.97
C TYR A 400 15.56 -12.34 55.84
N ASN A 401 14.97 -12.57 54.67
CA ASN A 401 13.54 -12.36 54.44
C ASN A 401 12.65 -13.43 55.09
N ILE A 402 13.12 -14.68 55.19
CA ILE A 402 12.42 -15.75 55.94
C ILE A 402 12.28 -15.38 57.43
N GLY A 403 13.24 -14.62 57.98
CA GLY A 403 13.15 -14.06 59.34
C GLY A 403 12.14 -12.92 59.53
N ARG A 404 11.41 -12.50 58.48
CA ARG A 404 10.43 -11.40 58.52
C ARG A 404 9.06 -11.75 57.93
N SER A 405 8.82 -13.01 57.56
CA SER A 405 7.51 -13.49 57.08
C SER A 405 6.69 -14.17 58.19
N VAL A 406 6.81 -13.68 59.43
CA VAL A 406 6.06 -14.11 60.61
C VAL A 406 5.63 -12.87 61.39
N GLU A 407 4.62 -12.18 60.86
CA GLU A 407 3.74 -11.22 61.54
C GLU A 407 2.41 -11.15 60.76
#